data_AF-B3DTS1-F1
#
_entry.id   AF-B3DTS1-F1
#
_cell.length_a   1.000
_cell.length_b   1.000
_cell.length_c   1.000
_cell.angle_alpha   90.00
_cell.angle_beta   90.00
_cell.angle_gamma   90.00
#
_symmetry.space_group_name_H-M   'P 1'
#
loop_
_entity.id
_entity.type
_entity.pdbx_description
1 polymer ?
#
loop_
_entity_poly.entity_id
_entity_poly.type
_entity_poly.pdbx_seq_one_letter_code
_entity_poly.pdbx_strand_id
1 'polypeptide(L)'
;MFESYSAGSETKPQINQDAVRLMKELYGIDMEQSQYSKTFDSIPEPDIAISMGCDVGCPYIGRAFDDNWGLNDPTGCPDEAFREIISQIEGHIIRLKIRIEGGVYG
;
A
#
# COMPACT_ATOMS: atom_id res chain seq x y z
N MET A 1 -0.72 8.04 -17.54
CA MET A 1 -0.63 8.69 -16.21
C MET A 1 -1.16 7.70 -15.21
N PHE A 2 -0.44 7.43 -14.12
CA PHE A 2 -0.94 6.54 -13.06
C PHE A 2 -1.59 7.38 -11.98
N GLU A 3 -2.74 6.93 -11.51
CA GLU A 3 -3.39 7.47 -10.33
C GLU A 3 -3.43 6.37 -9.27
N SER A 4 -2.96 6.67 -8.07
CA SER A 4 -2.80 5.67 -7.00
C SER A 4 -3.65 6.03 -5.79
N TYR A 5 -4.25 5.00 -5.22
CA TYR A 5 -5.10 5.07 -4.05
C TYR A 5 -4.67 3.99 -3.04
N SER A 6 -4.80 4.29 -1.76
CA SER A 6 -4.64 3.34 -0.66
C SER A 6 -5.91 3.30 0.17
N ALA A 7 -6.29 2.14 0.70
CA ALA A 7 -7.46 2.02 1.56
C ALA A 7 -7.34 0.77 2.45
N GLY A 8 -8.09 0.75 3.55
CA GLY A 8 -8.22 -0.40 4.44
C GLY A 8 -9.66 -0.90 4.53
N SER A 9 -9.85 -2.02 5.24
CA SER A 9 -11.17 -2.47 5.68
C SER A 9 -11.74 -1.60 6.81
N GLU A 10 -10.86 -1.01 7.62
CA GLU A 10 -11.21 -0.14 8.74
C GLU A 10 -10.30 1.10 8.76
N THR A 11 -10.80 2.20 9.32
CA THR A 11 -10.01 3.42 9.52
C THR A 11 -9.25 3.40 10.85
N LYS A 12 -8.08 4.03 10.86
CA LYS A 12 -7.39 4.45 12.09
C LYS A 12 -7.37 5.98 12.19
N PRO A 13 -7.31 6.57 13.41
CA PRO A 13 -7.32 8.02 13.58
C PRO A 13 -6.15 8.75 12.90
N GLN A 14 -5.01 8.07 12.75
CA GLN A 14 -3.80 8.63 12.16
C GLN A 14 -3.00 7.55 11.42
N ILE A 15 -2.18 7.98 10.46
CA ILE A 15 -1.17 7.12 9.84
C ILE A 15 -0.18 6.66 10.91
N ASN A 16 0.33 5.43 10.80
CA ASN A 16 1.36 4.93 11.70
C ASN A 16 2.57 5.89 11.71
N GLN A 17 2.90 6.43 12.88
CA GLN A 17 3.89 7.50 13.01
C GLN A 17 5.33 7.01 12.79
N ASP A 18 5.61 5.72 13.00
CA ASP A 18 6.90 5.13 12.63
C ASP A 18 7.05 5.06 11.12
N ALA A 19 5.98 4.67 10.41
CA ALA A 19 5.98 4.72 8.95
C ALA A 19 6.15 6.16 8.43
N VAL A 20 5.45 7.14 9.00
CA VAL A 20 5.57 8.57 8.63
C VAL A 20 7.01 9.04 8.81
N ARG A 21 7.60 8.80 9.99
CA ARG A 21 8.97 9.19 10.31
C ARG A 21 9.96 8.54 9.33
N LEU A 22 9.86 7.24 9.11
CA LEU A 22 10.79 6.51 8.25
C LEU A 22 10.67 6.90 6.78
N MET A 23 9.47 7.14 6.26
CA MET A 23 9.30 7.62 4.88
C MET A 23 9.87 9.03 4.66
N LYS A 24 9.76 9.91 5.68
CA LYS A 24 10.41 11.22 5.69
C LYS A 24 11.93 11.08 5.70
N GLU A 25 12.48 10.23 6.56
CA GLU A 25 13.93 10.01 6.69
C GLU A 25 14.55 9.37 5.43
N LEU A 26 13.90 8.33 4.88
CA LEU A 26 14.45 7.53 3.78
C LEU A 26 14.30 8.20 2.42
N TYR A 27 13.14 8.81 2.15
CA TYR A 27 12.79 9.29 0.82
C TYR A 27 12.40 10.78 0.78
N GLY A 28 12.37 11.47 1.93
CA GLY A 28 11.87 12.84 2.00
C GLY A 28 10.37 12.95 1.75
N ILE A 29 9.61 11.86 1.92
CA ILE A 29 8.16 11.81 1.65
C ILE A 29 7.39 12.02 2.95
N ASP A 30 6.66 13.13 3.04
CA ASP A 30 5.69 13.37 4.09
C ASP A 30 4.32 12.82 3.69
N MET A 31 4.01 11.60 4.15
CA MET A 31 2.74 10.94 3.82
C MET A 31 1.52 11.74 4.31
N GLU A 32 1.64 12.47 5.42
CA GLU A 32 0.51 13.18 6.03
C GLU A 32 0.10 14.45 5.27
N GLN A 33 0.92 14.92 4.31
CA GLN A 33 0.55 16.08 3.48
C GLN A 33 -0.65 15.80 2.57
N SER A 34 -0.86 14.55 2.16
CA SER A 34 -1.90 14.19 1.19
C SER A 34 -2.64 12.90 1.51
N GLN A 35 -2.11 12.05 2.40
CA GLN A 35 -2.70 10.77 2.72
C GLN A 35 -3.37 10.79 4.09
N TYR A 36 -4.40 9.96 4.22
CA TYR A 36 -5.14 9.74 5.46
C TYR A 36 -5.79 8.35 5.39
N SER A 37 -6.20 7.83 6.55
CA SER A 37 -6.88 6.53 6.62
C SER A 37 -8.29 6.62 6.02
N LYS A 38 -8.58 5.75 5.06
CA LYS A 38 -9.87 5.67 4.36
C LYS A 38 -10.25 4.23 4.10
N THR A 39 -11.55 3.97 4.04
CA THR A 39 -12.10 2.66 3.69
C THR A 39 -12.12 2.47 2.18
N PHE A 40 -12.14 1.21 1.72
CA PHE A 40 -12.10 0.89 0.29
C PHE A 40 -13.30 1.41 -0.51
N ASP A 41 -14.45 1.60 0.12
CA ASP A 41 -15.65 2.20 -0.47
C ASP A 41 -15.56 3.73 -0.60
N SER A 42 -14.51 4.34 -0.05
CA SER A 42 -14.24 5.78 -0.14
C SER A 42 -13.26 6.16 -1.27
N ILE A 43 -12.85 5.21 -2.10
CA ILE A 43 -11.97 5.46 -3.26
C ILE A 43 -12.66 5.04 -4.57
N PRO A 44 -12.29 5.62 -5.72
CA PRO A 44 -12.77 5.16 -7.02
C PRO A 44 -12.41 3.70 -7.27
N GLU A 45 -13.19 3.03 -8.12
CA GLU A 45 -12.89 1.67 -8.55
C GLU A 45 -11.58 1.64 -9.37
N PRO A 46 -10.56 0.87 -8.95
CA PRO A 46 -9.27 0.88 -9.62
C PRO A 46 -9.20 -0.15 -10.75
N ASP A 47 -8.39 0.14 -11.78
CA ASP A 47 -8.06 -0.80 -12.86
C ASP A 47 -7.16 -1.96 -12.41
N ILE A 48 -6.39 -1.74 -11.33
CA ILE A 48 -5.49 -2.73 -10.73
C ILE A 48 -5.64 -2.64 -9.21
N ALA A 49 -5.92 -3.77 -8.57
CA ALA A 49 -6.04 -3.89 -7.12
C ALA A 49 -4.96 -4.81 -6.56
N ILE A 50 -4.21 -4.33 -5.57
CA ILE A 50 -3.11 -5.07 -4.95
C ILE A 50 -3.41 -5.25 -3.46
N SER A 51 -3.36 -6.49 -2.97
CA SER A 51 -3.40 -6.79 -1.53
C SER A 51 -1.99 -6.74 -0.95
N MET A 52 -1.85 -6.18 0.24
CA MET A 52 -0.57 -6.16 0.95
C MET A 52 -0.34 -7.40 1.84
N GLY A 53 -1.32 -8.29 2.04
CA GLY A 53 -1.13 -9.47 2.92
C GLY A 53 -2.25 -9.74 3.92
N CYS A 54 -3.50 -9.38 3.62
CA CYS A 54 -4.61 -9.67 4.52
C CYS A 54 -4.96 -11.17 4.45
N ASP A 55 -4.52 -11.93 5.45
CA ASP A 55 -4.62 -13.40 5.48
C ASP A 55 -6.05 -13.94 5.69
N VAL A 56 -7.04 -13.09 6.03
CA VAL A 56 -8.43 -13.52 6.16
C VAL A 56 -9.39 -12.33 6.08
N GLY A 57 -10.44 -12.44 5.24
CA GLY A 57 -11.58 -11.51 5.30
C GLY A 57 -11.45 -10.23 4.47
N CYS A 58 -10.60 -10.19 3.45
CA CYS A 58 -10.57 -9.08 2.51
C CYS A 58 -11.98 -8.80 1.96
N PRO A 59 -12.55 -7.60 2.18
CA PRO A 59 -13.87 -7.27 1.67
C PRO A 59 -13.84 -7.28 0.13
N TYR A 60 -14.97 -7.64 -0.49
CA TYR A 60 -15.12 -7.48 -1.93
C TYR A 60 -15.14 -6.00 -2.27
N ILE A 61 -14.06 -5.50 -2.89
CA ILE A 61 -13.86 -4.08 -3.21
C ILE A 61 -14.44 -3.69 -4.58
N GLY A 62 -15.42 -4.45 -5.09
CA GLY A 62 -15.94 -4.30 -6.45
C GLY A 62 -15.21 -5.15 -7.49
N ARG A 63 -14.00 -5.66 -7.17
CA ARG A 63 -13.21 -6.59 -8.00
C ARG A 63 -12.34 -7.53 -7.17
N ALA A 64 -11.78 -8.55 -7.82
CA ALA A 64 -10.72 -9.37 -7.24
C ALA A 64 -9.38 -8.62 -7.25
N PHE A 65 -8.48 -9.00 -6.33
CA PHE A 65 -7.10 -8.54 -6.35
C PHE A 65 -6.33 -9.18 -7.50
N ASP A 66 -5.54 -8.36 -8.19
CA ASP A 66 -4.66 -8.77 -9.29
C ASP A 66 -3.34 -9.37 -8.80
N ASP A 67 -2.94 -9.03 -7.57
CA ASP A 67 -1.74 -9.54 -6.92
C ASP A 67 -1.88 -9.47 -5.38
N ASN A 68 -1.13 -10.30 -4.69
CA ASN A 68 -0.99 -10.25 -3.23
C ASN A 68 0.50 -10.26 -2.88
N TRP A 69 0.98 -9.16 -2.30
CA TRP A 69 2.38 -9.03 -1.94
C TRP A 69 2.75 -9.76 -0.64
N GLY A 70 1.76 -10.19 0.17
CA GLY A 70 2.02 -11.05 1.33
C GLY A 70 2.99 -10.46 2.35
N LEU A 71 2.95 -9.14 2.53
CA LEU A 71 3.80 -8.39 3.45
C LEU A 71 3.27 -8.53 4.87
N ASN A 72 4.18 -8.76 5.82
CA ASN A 72 3.85 -8.77 7.23
C ASN A 72 3.52 -7.36 7.73
N ASP A 73 2.56 -7.24 8.65
CA ASP A 73 2.26 -5.97 9.32
C ASP A 73 3.41 -5.62 10.30
N PRO A 74 4.16 -4.52 10.07
CA PRO A 74 5.26 -4.13 10.94
C PRO A 74 4.78 -3.40 12.22
N THR A 75 3.47 -3.22 12.42
CA THR A 75 2.94 -2.46 13.56
C THR A 75 3.42 -3.02 14.91
N GLY A 76 4.07 -2.17 15.70
CA GLY A 76 4.62 -2.55 17.00
C GLY A 76 5.98 -3.26 16.94
N CYS A 77 6.54 -3.45 15.74
CA CYS A 77 7.89 -3.96 15.56
C CYS A 77 8.94 -2.83 15.56
N PRO A 78 10.24 -3.17 15.70
CA PRO A 78 11.33 -2.18 15.59
C PRO A 78 11.45 -1.59 14.18
N ASP A 79 12.14 -0.44 14.07
CA ASP A 79 12.42 0.26 12.81
C ASP A 79 12.98 -0.66 11.71
N GLU A 80 13.78 -1.67 12.06
CA GLU A 80 14.36 -2.61 11.09
C GLU A 80 13.27 -3.36 10.31
N ALA A 81 12.21 -3.79 10.99
CA ALA A 81 11.08 -4.47 10.35
C ALA A 81 10.34 -3.52 9.40
N PHE A 82 10.14 -2.26 9.78
CA PHE A 82 9.56 -1.26 8.89
C PHE A 82 10.45 -1.01 7.66
N ARG A 83 11.76 -0.88 7.83
CA ARG A 83 12.72 -0.68 6.73
C ARG A 83 12.68 -1.86 5.75
N GLU A 84 12.58 -3.07 6.27
CA GLU A 84 12.44 -4.27 5.46
C GLU A 84 11.15 -4.24 4.62
N ILE A 85 10.00 -3.94 5.24
CA ILE A 85 8.71 -3.87 4.55
C ILE A 85 8.69 -2.73 3.51
N ILE A 86 9.24 -1.56 3.85
CA ILE A 86 9.36 -0.41 2.93
C ILE A 86 10.18 -0.79 1.69
N SER A 87 11.33 -1.45 1.89
CA SER A 87 12.19 -1.92 0.78
C SER A 87 11.49 -2.96 -0.10
N GLN A 88 10.73 -3.88 0.51
CA GLN A 88 9.91 -4.83 -0.24
C GLN A 88 8.84 -4.10 -1.09
N ILE A 89 8.11 -3.16 -0.51
CA ILE A 89 7.11 -2.34 -1.21
C ILE A 89 7.73 -1.62 -2.41
N GLU A 90 8.89 -0.99 -2.24
CA GLU A 90 9.61 -0.33 -3.34
C GLU A 90 9.92 -1.31 -4.48
N GLY A 91 10.49 -2.47 -4.15
CA GLY A 91 10.78 -3.51 -5.15
C GLY A 91 9.52 -4.03 -5.86
N HIS A 92 8.41 -4.16 -5.15
CA HIS A 92 7.13 -4.54 -5.73
C HIS A 92 6.54 -3.47 -6.65
N ILE A 93 6.61 -2.18 -6.26
CA ILE A 93 6.17 -1.05 -7.09
C ILE A 93 6.95 -1.02 -8.41
N ILE A 94 8.27 -1.18 -8.36
CA ILE A 94 9.12 -1.20 -9.58
C ILE A 94 8.71 -2.33 -10.51
N ARG A 95 8.52 -3.56 -9.97
CA ARG A 95 8.07 -4.70 -10.76
C ARG A 95 6.67 -4.48 -11.33
N LEU A 96 5.75 -3.93 -10.55
CA LEU A 96 4.39 -3.63 -10.99
C LEU A 96 4.40 -2.61 -12.12
N LYS A 97 5.17 -1.53 -12.00
CA LYS A 97 5.35 -0.52 -13.06
C LYS A 97 5.79 -1.15 -14.38
N ILE A 98 6.82 -2.02 -14.34
CA ILE A 98 7.33 -2.70 -15.54
C ILE A 98 6.23 -3.57 -16.18
N ARG A 99 5.45 -4.31 -15.38
CA ARG A 99 4.34 -5.14 -15.89
C ARG A 99 3.25 -4.29 -16.56
N ILE A 100 2.91 -3.14 -15.98
CA ILE A 100 1.90 -2.24 -16.54
C ILE A 100 2.39 -1.61 -17.84
N GLU A 101 3.62 -1.09 -17.86
CA GLU A 101 4.22 -0.51 -19.08
C GLU A 101 4.43 -1.57 -20.18
N GLY A 102 4.63 -2.84 -19.80
CA GLY A 102 4.73 -3.99 -20.70
C GLY A 102 3.40 -4.56 -21.20
N GLY A 103 2.26 -4.01 -20.78
CA GLY A 103 0.92 -4.42 -21.27
C GLY A 103 0.38 -5.72 -20.66
N VAL A 104 0.88 -6.16 -19.51
CA VAL A 104 0.42 -7.41 -18.86
C VAL A 104 -1.00 -7.30 -18.29
N TYR A 105 -1.47 -6.07 -18.02
CA TYR A 105 -2.79 -5.77 -17.46
C TYR A 105 -3.76 -5.14 -18.47
N GLY A 106 -3.44 -5.19 -19.77
CA GLY A 106 -4.23 -4.60 -20.87
C GLY A 106 -5.04 -5.62 -21.66
#